data_AF-A0A2V8YET0-F1
#
_entry.id   AF-A0A2V8YET0-F1
#
_cell.length_a   1.000
_cell.length_b   1.000
_cell.length_c   1.000
_cell.angle_alpha   90.00
_cell.angle_beta   90.00
_cell.angle_gamma   90.00
#
_symmetry.space_group_name_H-M   'P 1'
#
loop_
_entity.id
_entity.type
_entity.pdbx_description
1 polymer ?
#
loop_
_entity_poly.entity_id
_entity_poly.type
_entity_poly.pdbx_seq_one_letter_code
_entity_poly.pdbx_strand_id
1 'polypeptide(L)' 'MIDGQFDHVGKIKGPILRGLSARARYFHNGSAPTLLEAVHFYEIRFGLVLTPQEESDLVAFLSVL' A
#
# COMPACT_ATOMS: atom_id res chain seq x y z
N MET A 1 -17.92 -6.97 -5.87
CA MET A 1 -19.17 -6.59 -5.18
C MET A 1 -19.13 -7.24 -3.82
N ILE A 2 -19.29 -6.49 -2.73
CA ILE A 2 -19.39 -7.04 -1.37
C ILE A 2 -20.89 -7.31 -1.16
N ASP A 3 -21.28 -8.58 -1.15
CA ASP A 3 -22.70 -9.02 -1.18
C ASP A 3 -23.19 -9.68 0.11
N GLY A 4 -22.39 -9.66 1.19
CA GLY A 4 -22.76 -10.25 2.48
C GLY A 4 -22.32 -11.71 2.71
N GLN A 5 -21.66 -12.35 1.74
CA GLN A 5 -21.02 -13.65 2.00
C GLN A 5 -19.89 -13.53 3.04
N PHE A 6 -19.71 -14.55 3.88
CA PHE A 6 -18.65 -14.57 4.89
C PHE A 6 -17.23 -14.43 4.30
N ASP A 7 -17.01 -14.91 3.07
CA ASP A 7 -15.76 -14.73 2.33
C ASP A 7 -15.45 -13.25 2.00
N HIS A 8 -16.39 -12.32 2.23
CA HIS A 8 -16.16 -10.88 2.06
C HIS A 8 -15.65 -10.17 3.32
N VAL A 9 -15.60 -10.85 4.47
CA VAL A 9 -15.08 -10.26 5.71
C VAL A 9 -13.62 -9.83 5.50
N GLY A 10 -13.33 -8.55 5.77
CA GLY A 10 -11.99 -7.97 5.65
C GLY A 10 -11.55 -7.60 4.22
N LYS A 11 -12.36 -7.88 3.19
CA LYS A 11 -12.06 -7.41 1.83
C LYS A 11 -12.35 -5.91 1.70
N ILE A 12 -11.34 -5.16 1.30
CA ILE A 12 -11.43 -3.71 1.05
C ILE A 12 -11.10 -3.40 -0.41
N LYS A 13 -11.68 -2.32 -0.93
CA LYS A 13 -11.30 -1.80 -2.26
C LYS A 13 -9.84 -1.32 -2.19
N GLY A 14 -9.05 -1.67 -3.20
CA GLY A 14 -7.69 -1.15 -3.34
C GLY A 14 -7.67 0.39 -3.45
N PRO A 15 -6.64 1.06 -2.87
CA PRO A 15 -6.54 2.51 -2.95
C PRO A 15 -6.27 2.98 -4.39
N ILE A 16 -6.72 4.19 -4.72
CA ILE A 16 -6.30 4.87 -5.95
C ILE A 16 -4.88 5.41 -5.71
N LEU A 17 -3.95 5.06 -6.59
CA LEU A 17 -2.54 5.49 -6.45
C LEU A 17 -2.24 6.85 -7.11
N ARG A 18 -3.20 7.43 -7.84
CA ARG A 18 -3.03 8.76 -8.45
C ARG A 18 -2.97 9.84 -7.37
N GLY A 19 -1.94 10.68 -7.40
CA GLY A 19 -1.69 11.73 -6.41
C GLY A 19 -1.42 11.18 -5.02
N LEU A 20 -0.83 9.98 -4.92
CA LEU A 20 -0.68 9.25 -3.65
C LEU A 20 0.22 10.00 -2.65
N SER A 21 1.34 10.56 -3.11
CA SER A 21 2.32 11.24 -2.27
C SER A 21 1.74 12.45 -1.51
N ALA A 22 0.73 13.11 -2.08
CA ALA A 22 0.04 14.25 -1.46
C ALA A 22 -0.93 13.86 -0.31
N ARG A 23 -1.06 12.55 0.00
CA ARG A 23 -2.11 12.02 0.91
C ARG A 23 -1.57 11.21 2.09
N ALA A 24 -0.35 11.46 2.55
CA ALA A 24 0.12 10.88 3.81
C ALA A 24 -0.80 11.29 4.98
N ARG A 25 -1.05 10.47 6.01
CA ARG A 25 -0.58 9.09 6.30
C ARG A 25 -1.41 8.03 5.55
N TYR A 26 -0.80 6.92 5.17
CA TYR A 26 -1.39 5.86 4.35
C TYR A 26 -2.18 4.83 5.17
N PHE A 27 -2.96 4.00 4.44
CA PHE A 27 -3.98 3.07 4.95
C PHE A 27 -5.21 3.75 5.55
N HIS A 28 -6.31 2.99 5.66
CA HIS A 28 -7.61 3.49 6.12
C HIS A 28 -7.60 4.03 7.56
N ASN A 29 -6.64 3.59 8.38
CA ASN A 29 -6.43 4.03 9.75
C ASN A 29 -5.21 4.95 9.91
N GLY A 30 -4.54 5.32 8.81
CA GLY A 30 -3.35 6.18 8.84
C GLY A 30 -2.11 5.54 9.49
N SER A 31 -2.03 4.21 9.57
CA SER A 31 -0.96 3.51 10.30
C SER A 31 0.41 3.54 9.63
N ALA A 32 0.52 3.94 8.36
CA ALA A 32 1.79 4.12 7.67
C ALA A 32 2.08 5.62 7.45
N PRO A 33 2.97 6.23 8.24
CA PRO A 33 3.38 7.62 8.06
C PRO A 33 4.04 7.94 6.72
N THR A 34 4.76 6.99 6.12
CA THR A 34 5.56 7.19 4.90
C THR A 34 5.26 6.16 3.81
N LEU A 35 5.63 6.48 2.56
CA LEU A 35 5.54 5.53 1.44
C LEU A 35 6.40 4.29 1.69
N LEU A 36 7.55 4.47 2.32
CA LEU A 36 8.44 3.38 2.70
C LEU A 36 7.74 2.39 3.64
N GLU A 37 7.10 2.87 4.70
CA GLU A 37 6.34 2.01 5.61
C GLU A 37 5.14 1.32 4.92
N ALA A 38 4.52 2.00 3.95
CA ALA A 38 3.48 1.39 3.13
C ALA A 38 4.03 0.27 2.21
N VAL A 39 5.23 0.44 1.65
CA VAL A 39 5.93 -0.57 0.86
C VAL A 39 6.32 -1.77 1.74
N HIS A 40 6.95 -1.55 2.90
CA HIS A 40 7.31 -2.61 3.84
C HIS A 40 6.11 -3.46 4.28
N PHE A 41 4.96 -2.82 4.50
CA PHE A 41 3.73 -3.55 4.81
C PHE A 41 3.36 -4.55 3.70
N TYR A 42 3.44 -4.13 2.44
CA TYR A 42 3.09 -5.00 1.31
C TYR A 42 4.18 -6.02 0.99
N GLU A 43 5.44 -5.71 1.25
CA GLU A 43 6.54 -6.66 1.20
C GLU A 43 6.26 -7.85 2.14
N ILE A 44 5.97 -7.58 3.42
CA ILE A 44 5.63 -8.62 4.40
C ILE A 44 4.34 -9.35 4.01
N ARG A 45 3.30 -8.61 3.63
CA ARG A 45 1.97 -9.19 3.32
C ARG A 45 2.01 -10.18 2.17
N PHE A 46 2.82 -9.91 1.15
CA PHE A 46 2.90 -10.73 -0.05
C PHE A 46 4.18 -11.59 -0.12
N GLY A 47 5.07 -11.49 0.88
CA GLY A 47 6.35 -12.19 0.86
C GLY A 47 7.24 -11.75 -0.30
N LEU A 48 7.20 -10.45 -0.65
CA LEU A 48 8.12 -9.91 -1.64
C LEU A 48 9.52 -9.92 -1.03
N VAL A 49 10.54 -10.18 -1.86
CA VAL A 49 11.94 -10.11 -1.44
C VAL A 49 12.57 -9.02 -2.27
N LEU A 50 12.42 -7.77 -1.84
CA LEU A 50 12.94 -6.63 -2.56
C LEU A 50 14.40 -6.42 -2.16
N THR A 51 15.25 -6.15 -3.15
CA THR A 51 16.55 -5.56 -2.86
C THR A 51 16.36 -4.11 -2.39
N PRO A 52 17.34 -3.54 -1.65
CA PRO A 52 17.26 -2.14 -1.23
C PRO A 52 17.06 -1.15 -2.40
N GLN A 53 17.60 -1.48 -3.58
CA GLN A 53 17.43 -0.67 -4.77
C GLN A 53 15.98 -0.73 -5.31
N GLU A 54 15.41 -1.93 -5.41
CA GLU A 54 14.02 -2.11 -5.88
C GLU A 54 13.01 -1.44 -4.95
N GLU A 55 13.24 -1.50 -3.64
CA GLU A 55 12.43 -0.79 -2.65
C GLU A 55 12.50 0.73 -2.86
N SER A 56 13.71 1.27 -2.98
CA SER A 56 13.92 2.70 -3.24
C SER A 56 13.25 3.14 -4.55
N ASP A 57 13.40 2.35 -5.61
CA ASP A 57 12.81 2.65 -6.92
C ASP A 57 11.29 2.59 -6.90
N LEU A 58 10.72 1.63 -6.16
CA LEU A 58 9.28 1.54 -5.97
C LEU A 58 8.73 2.75 -5.19
N VAL A 59 9.42 3.18 -4.13
CA VAL A 59 9.05 4.40 -3.38
C VAL A 59 9.14 5.63 -4.30
N ALA A 60 10.20 5.76 -5.09
CA ALA A 60 10.37 6.85 -6.03
C ALA A 60 9.25 6.87 -7.08
N PHE A 61 8.91 5.72 -7.65
CA PHE A 61 7.80 5.56 -8.59
C PHE A 61 6.46 5.99 -7.96
N LEU A 62 6.14 5.49 -6.75
CA LEU A 62 4.90 5.83 -6.04
C LEU A 62 4.82 7.32 -5.66
N SER A 63 5.97 8.00 -5.53
CA SER A 63 6.01 9.42 -5.16
C SER A 63 5.50 10.35 -6.28
N VAL A 64 5.53 9.90 -7.54
CA VAL A 64 5.19 10.71 -8.73
C VAL A 64 3.88 10.32 -9.41
N LEU A 65 3.14 9.35 -8.88
CA LEU A 65 1.81 8.94 -9.39
C LEU A 65 0.70 9.92 -9.02
#